data_AF-A0A7J9W9K1-F1
#
_entry.id   AF-A0A7J9W9K1-F1
#
_cell.length_a   1.000
_cell.length_b   1.000
_cell.length_c   1.000
_cell.angle_alpha   90.00
_cell.angle_beta   90.00
_cell.angle_gamma   90.00
#
_symmetry.space_group_name_H-M   'P 1'
#
loop_
_entity.id
_entity.type
_entity.pdbx_description
1 polymer ?
#
loop_
_entity_poly.entity_id
_entity_poly.type
_entity_poly.pdbx_seq_one_letter_code
_entity_poly.pdbx_strand_id
1 'polypeptide(L)'
;MTLGTSLRDVDGDVDAATVRASDVLIFRRAGGGHFVLTGPPRTDVSGDLLLEDEPLAQRALGGHIVRVAAAQLLPVCAGYLARAAAVVAVDRDVIVVLGRRDGCMAGVGDAVLVRVAVAEATAQGGRF
;
A
#
# COMPACT_ATOMS: atom_id res chain seq x y z
N MET A 1 43.60 7.06 -16.65
CA MET A 1 42.23 7.59 -16.85
C MET A 1 41.27 6.53 -16.35
N THR A 2 40.79 6.66 -15.12
CA THR A 2 39.99 5.63 -14.45
C THR A 2 38.54 6.07 -14.49
N LEU A 3 37.71 5.28 -15.19
CA LEU A 3 36.25 5.37 -15.14
C LEU A 3 35.79 5.05 -13.73
N GLY A 4 35.13 6.01 -13.09
CA GLY A 4 34.45 5.83 -11.80
C GLY A 4 33.00 6.25 -11.93
N THR A 5 32.18 5.43 -12.60
CA THR A 5 30.72 5.49 -12.46
C THR A 5 30.36 5.05 -11.05
N SER A 6 30.35 6.00 -10.12
CA SER A 6 29.74 5.82 -8.81
C SER A 6 28.23 5.94 -8.98
N LEU A 7 27.58 4.84 -9.40
CA LEU A 7 26.19 4.61 -9.03
C LEU A 7 26.19 4.55 -7.51
N ARG A 8 25.85 5.66 -6.85
CA ARG A 8 25.40 5.59 -5.48
C ARG A 8 24.03 4.95 -5.57
N ASP A 9 23.99 3.63 -5.37
CA ASP A 9 22.89 2.98 -4.69
C ASP A 9 22.64 3.77 -3.41
N VAL A 10 21.76 4.77 -3.52
CA VAL A 10 21.02 5.28 -2.38
C VAL A 10 19.86 4.30 -2.22
N ASP A 11 20.19 3.04 -1.93
CA ASP A 11 19.32 2.16 -1.17
C ASP A 11 19.29 2.78 0.22
N GLY A 12 18.48 3.84 0.35
CA GLY A 12 17.93 4.21 1.63
C GLY A 12 17.10 3.03 2.05
N ASP A 13 17.74 2.10 2.75
CA ASP A 13 17.13 0.95 3.40
C ASP A 13 16.19 1.51 4.46
N VAL A 14 15.03 2.00 4.01
CA VAL A 14 13.92 2.32 4.87
C VAL A 14 13.39 0.98 5.31
N ASP A 15 14.02 0.49 6.37
CA ASP A 15 13.79 -0.81 6.97
C ASP A 15 12.28 -1.00 7.18
N ALA A 16 11.78 -2.21 6.93
CA ALA A 16 10.35 -2.55 7.06
C ALA A 16 9.82 -2.22 8.48
N ALA A 17 10.72 -2.10 9.46
CA ALA A 17 10.49 -1.58 10.81
C ALA A 17 9.86 -0.18 10.87
N THR A 18 9.81 0.57 9.77
CA THR A 18 9.22 1.93 9.72
C THR A 18 7.73 1.95 9.42
N VAL A 19 7.14 0.83 8.95
CA VAL A 19 5.71 0.74 8.64
C VAL A 19 4.96 0.23 9.88
N ARG A 20 4.08 1.05 10.45
CA ARG A 20 3.25 0.65 11.59
C ARG A 20 1.98 -0.03 11.12
N ALA A 21 1.36 -0.85 11.97
CA ALA A 21 0.05 -1.44 11.67
C ALA A 21 -1.03 -0.38 11.33
N SER A 22 -0.92 0.84 11.86
CA SER A 22 -1.79 1.99 11.51
C SER A 22 -1.61 2.51 10.07
N ASP A 23 -0.51 2.14 9.44
CA ASP A 23 -0.12 2.57 8.10
C ASP A 23 -0.54 1.56 7.04
N VAL A 24 -1.14 0.44 7.46
CA VAL A 24 -1.56 -0.67 6.62
C VAL A 24 -3.09 -0.80 6.68
N LEU A 25 -3.72 -0.82 5.52
CA LEU A 25 -5.14 -1.18 5.35
C LEU A 25 -5.21 -2.40 4.46
N ILE A 26 -5.90 -3.45 4.91
CA ILE A 26 -6.07 -4.67 4.11
C ILE A 26 -7.53 -4.81 3.76
N PHE A 27 -7.85 -4.73 2.49
CA PHE A 27 -9.18 -4.91 1.95
C PHE A 27 -9.29 -6.29 1.32
N ARG A 28 -10.27 -7.07 1.77
CA ARG A 28 -10.57 -8.40 1.22
C ARG A 28 -11.88 -8.37 0.46
N ARG A 29 -11.92 -9.05 -0.67
CA ARG A 29 -13.11 -9.11 -1.52
C ARG A 29 -14.24 -9.84 -0.81
N ALA A 30 -15.38 -9.17 -0.68
CA ALA A 30 -16.61 -9.76 -0.15
C ALA A 30 -17.51 -10.34 -1.26
N GLY A 31 -17.34 -9.85 -2.51
CA GLY A 31 -18.02 -10.36 -3.69
C GLY A 31 -18.11 -9.29 -4.79
N GLY A 32 -18.17 -9.69 -6.06
CA GLY A 32 -18.26 -8.74 -7.17
C GLY A 32 -17.10 -7.73 -7.17
N GLY A 33 -17.36 -6.44 -7.30
CA GLY A 33 -16.36 -5.38 -7.16
C GLY A 33 -16.18 -4.86 -5.72
N HIS A 34 -16.78 -5.51 -4.72
CA HIS A 34 -16.82 -5.00 -3.34
C HIS A 34 -15.77 -5.66 -2.45
N PHE A 35 -15.01 -4.82 -1.76
CA PHE A 35 -14.00 -5.20 -0.80
C PHE A 35 -14.30 -4.58 0.57
N VAL A 36 -13.93 -5.30 1.63
CA VAL A 36 -14.16 -4.91 3.02
C VAL A 36 -12.83 -4.86 3.75
N LEU A 37 -12.64 -3.80 4.53
CA LEU A 37 -11.49 -3.61 5.40
C LEU A 37 -11.45 -4.71 6.45
N THR A 38 -10.30 -5.35 6.55
CA THR A 38 -10.01 -6.37 7.55
C THR A 38 -9.01 -5.84 8.56
N GLY A 39 -9.16 -6.31 9.80
CA GLY A 39 -8.41 -5.79 10.95
C GLY A 39 -9.28 -4.92 11.87
N PRO A 40 -8.66 -4.13 12.77
CA PRO A 40 -9.40 -3.33 13.74
C PRO A 40 -10.23 -2.24 13.05
N PRO A 41 -11.43 -1.93 13.57
CA PRO A 41 -12.27 -0.88 13.02
C PRO A 41 -11.56 0.47 13.11
N ARG A 42 -11.67 1.24 12.04
CA ARG A 42 -11.12 2.59 11.92
C ARG A 42 -12.23 3.58 11.65
N THR A 43 -12.12 4.76 12.25
CA THR A 43 -13.08 5.86 12.07
C THR A 43 -12.63 6.85 11.01
N ASP A 44 -11.37 6.78 10.58
CA ASP A 44 -10.75 7.70 9.63
C ASP A 44 -10.73 7.18 8.19
N VAL A 45 -11.23 5.97 7.95
CA VAL A 45 -11.35 5.33 6.63
C VAL A 45 -12.68 4.61 6.53
N SER A 46 -13.21 4.49 5.32
CA SER A 46 -14.36 3.63 5.04
C SER A 46 -13.97 2.16 5.24
N GLY A 47 -14.86 1.40 5.87
CA GLY A 47 -14.74 -0.06 5.96
C GLY A 47 -15.03 -0.75 4.64
N ASP A 48 -15.67 -0.05 3.70
CA ASP A 48 -16.03 -0.56 2.38
C ASP A 48 -15.22 0.13 1.29
N LEU A 49 -14.78 -0.67 0.31
CA LEU A 49 -14.06 -0.25 -0.88
C LEU A 49 -14.78 -0.83 -2.11
N LEU A 50 -15.40 0.03 -2.91
CA LEU A 50 -16.02 -0.34 -4.17
C LEU A 50 -15.03 -0.12 -5.31
N LEU A 51 -14.68 -1.20 -6.00
CA LEU A 51 -13.63 -1.16 -7.00
C LEU A 51 -13.94 -0.18 -8.13
N GLU A 52 -15.21 -0.02 -8.51
CA GLU A 52 -15.65 0.90 -9.58
C GLU A 52 -15.35 2.38 -9.26
N ASP A 53 -15.38 2.76 -7.99
CA ASP A 53 -15.11 4.12 -7.52
C ASP A 53 -13.63 4.36 -7.22
N GLU A 54 -12.81 3.31 -7.29
CA GLU A 54 -11.45 3.28 -6.75
C GLU A 54 -10.43 2.98 -7.86
N PRO A 55 -10.07 3.99 -8.68
CA PRO A 55 -9.22 3.79 -9.86
C PRO A 55 -7.80 3.33 -9.49
N LEU A 56 -7.29 3.68 -8.31
CA LEU A 56 -5.98 3.20 -7.83
C LEU A 56 -6.03 1.71 -7.50
N ALA A 57 -7.12 1.23 -6.89
CA ALA A 57 -7.36 -0.18 -6.63
C ALA A 57 -7.52 -0.98 -7.92
N GLN A 58 -8.25 -0.45 -8.91
CA GLN A 58 -8.38 -1.07 -10.24
C GLN A 58 -7.02 -1.25 -10.92
N ARG A 59 -6.21 -0.19 -10.92
CA ARG A 59 -4.86 -0.24 -11.50
C ARG A 59 -3.96 -1.23 -10.77
N ALA A 60 -4.08 -1.32 -9.45
CA ALA A 60 -3.28 -2.26 -8.67
C ALA A 60 -3.63 -3.72 -9.01
N LEU A 61 -4.92 -4.05 -9.06
CA LEU A 61 -5.41 -5.37 -9.47
C LEU A 61 -5.07 -5.72 -10.94
N GLY A 62 -4.82 -4.73 -11.78
CA GLY A 62 -4.27 -4.90 -13.13
C GLY A 62 -2.82 -5.41 -13.19
N GLY A 63 -2.20 -5.69 -12.03
CA GLY A 63 -0.82 -6.21 -11.93
C GLY A 63 0.22 -5.13 -11.70
N HIS A 64 -0.16 -3.96 -11.19
CA HIS A 64 0.75 -2.85 -10.93
C HIS A 64 0.86 -2.55 -9.43
N ILE A 65 2.03 -2.06 -9.00
CA ILE A 65 2.13 -1.33 -7.73
C ILE A 65 1.80 0.12 -8.06
N VAL A 66 0.81 0.68 -7.36
CA VAL A 66 0.41 2.07 -7.58
C VAL A 66 0.98 2.93 -6.48
N ARG A 67 2.02 3.71 -6.81
CA ARG A 67 2.59 4.70 -5.88
C ARG A 67 1.83 6.01 -5.97
N VAL A 68 1.55 6.58 -4.81
CA VAL A 68 1.05 7.92 -4.64
C VAL A 68 2.08 8.69 -3.83
N ALA A 69 2.57 9.80 -4.39
CA ALA A 69 3.40 10.76 -3.69
C ALA A 69 2.84 12.15 -3.98
N ALA A 70 2.44 12.85 -2.94
CA ALA A 70 1.76 14.13 -3.01
C ALA A 70 2.39 15.11 -2.01
N ALA A 71 2.49 16.38 -2.43
CA ALA A 71 2.99 17.45 -1.57
C ALA A 71 2.06 17.72 -0.37
N GLN A 72 0.78 17.36 -0.49
CA GLN A 72 -0.25 17.52 0.54
C GLN A 72 -0.99 16.20 0.80
N LEU A 73 -1.68 16.13 1.93
CA LEU A 73 -2.54 14.99 2.26
C LEU A 73 -3.67 14.89 1.23
N LEU A 74 -3.81 13.72 0.61
CA LEU A 74 -4.88 13.43 -0.35
C LEU A 74 -5.53 12.08 -0.02
N PRO A 75 -6.82 11.89 -0.36
CA PRO A 75 -7.46 10.59 -0.30
C PRO A 75 -6.82 9.63 -1.30
N VAL A 76 -6.49 8.42 -0.83
CA VAL A 76 -5.88 7.35 -1.63
C VAL A 76 -6.96 6.33 -2.02
N CYS A 77 -7.44 5.55 -1.06
CA CYS A 77 -8.57 4.62 -1.23
C CYS A 77 -9.44 4.65 0.02
N ALA A 78 -10.74 4.45 -0.14
CA ALA A 78 -11.69 4.40 0.96
C ALA A 78 -11.61 5.63 1.89
N GLY A 79 -11.26 6.80 1.33
CA GLY A 79 -11.07 8.05 2.07
C GLY A 79 -9.77 8.16 2.88
N TYR A 80 -8.86 7.18 2.80
CA TYR A 80 -7.61 7.21 3.54
C TYR A 80 -6.69 8.35 3.10
N LEU A 81 -6.42 9.30 4.01
CA LEU A 81 -5.58 10.46 3.73
C LEU A 81 -4.09 10.16 3.97
N ALA A 82 -3.29 10.29 2.91
CA ALA A 82 -1.83 10.14 2.98
C ALA A 82 -1.10 11.13 2.06
N ARG A 83 0.13 11.48 2.42
CA ARG A 83 1.06 12.23 1.55
C ARG A 83 1.85 11.29 0.66
N ALA A 84 2.19 10.11 1.17
CA ALA A 84 2.78 9.05 0.38
C ALA A 84 2.10 7.72 0.71
N ALA A 85 1.71 6.99 -0.33
CA ALA A 85 1.10 5.68 -0.20
C ALA A 85 1.48 4.76 -1.37
N ALA A 86 1.27 3.47 -1.17
CA ALA A 86 1.34 2.44 -2.18
C ALA A 86 0.10 1.56 -2.07
N VAL A 87 -0.58 1.35 -3.19
CA VAL A 87 -1.67 0.38 -3.31
C VAL A 87 -1.09 -0.85 -4.00
N VAL A 88 -1.16 -1.99 -3.31
CA VAL A 88 -0.59 -3.27 -3.71
C VAL A 88 -1.71 -4.30 -3.75
N ALA A 89 -1.98 -4.88 -4.92
CA ALA A 89 -2.78 -6.09 -4.99
C ALA A 89 -1.88 -7.28 -4.63
N VAL A 90 -2.16 -7.96 -3.52
CA VAL A 90 -1.42 -9.16 -3.11
C VAL A 90 -1.88 -10.38 -3.92
N ASP A 91 -3.18 -10.44 -4.21
CA ASP A 91 -3.80 -11.36 -5.15
C ASP A 91 -5.08 -10.72 -5.73
N ARG A 92 -5.90 -11.50 -6.46
CA ARG A 92 -7.13 -11.02 -7.11
C ARG A 92 -8.25 -10.59 -6.15
N ASP A 93 -8.18 -11.04 -4.90
CA ASP A 93 -9.20 -10.88 -3.86
C ASP A 93 -8.66 -10.09 -2.64
N VAL A 94 -7.39 -9.68 -2.64
CA VAL A 94 -6.75 -8.92 -1.54
C VAL A 94 -5.98 -7.70 -2.04
N ILE A 95 -6.37 -6.51 -1.55
CA ILE A 95 -5.68 -5.24 -1.79
C ILE A 95 -5.14 -4.72 -0.46
N VAL A 96 -3.89 -4.29 -0.47
CA VAL A 96 -3.23 -3.67 0.67
C VAL A 96 -2.86 -2.23 0.32
N VAL A 97 -3.29 -1.29 1.16
CA VAL A 97 -2.88 0.11 1.07
C VAL A 97 -1.89 0.39 2.18
N LEU A 98 -0.67 0.72 1.79
CA LEU A 98 0.40 1.16 2.69
C LEU A 98 0.50 2.67 2.58
N GLY A 99 0.29 3.45 3.62
CA GLY A 99 0.47 4.90 3.52
C GLY A 99 0.80 5.59 4.82
N ARG A 100 1.35 6.79 4.70
CA ARG A 100 1.61 7.66 5.85
C ARG A 100 1.26 9.11 5.56
N ARG A 101 0.78 9.76 6.61
CA ARG A 101 0.42 11.18 6.59
C ARG A 101 1.63 12.11 6.45
N ASP A 102 2.80 11.67 6.91
CA ASP A 102 4.04 12.46 6.89
C ASP A 102 4.79 12.43 5.55
N GLY A 103 4.49 11.47 4.68
CA GLY A 103 5.13 11.28 3.38
C GLY A 103 6.35 10.36 3.40
N CYS A 104 6.70 9.80 4.55
CA CYS A 104 7.90 9.00 4.72
C CYS A 104 7.84 7.63 3.99
N MET A 105 6.73 7.28 3.32
CA MET A 105 6.63 6.14 2.40
C MET A 105 7.21 6.40 1.01
N ALA A 106 7.46 7.67 0.65
CA ALA A 106 7.90 8.06 -0.69
C ALA A 106 9.25 7.43 -1.10
N GLY A 107 10.15 7.23 -0.13
CA GLY A 107 11.49 6.65 -0.35
C GLY A 107 11.59 5.13 -0.21
N VAL A 108 10.51 4.43 0.16
CA VAL A 108 10.53 2.97 0.37
C VAL A 108 10.51 2.26 -0.99
N GLY A 109 11.40 1.30 -1.23
CA GLY A 109 11.44 0.54 -2.50
C GLY A 109 10.24 -0.40 -2.71
N ASP A 110 9.86 -0.63 -3.96
CA ASP A 110 8.69 -1.47 -4.33
C ASP A 110 8.78 -2.90 -3.79
N ALA A 111 9.97 -3.50 -3.81
CA ALA A 111 10.19 -4.84 -3.27
C ALA A 111 9.88 -4.93 -1.77
N VAL A 112 10.21 -3.88 -1.00
CA VAL A 112 9.91 -3.81 0.43
C VAL A 112 8.41 -3.66 0.65
N LEU A 113 7.75 -2.80 -0.12
CA LEU A 113 6.29 -2.60 -0.06
C LEU A 113 5.52 -3.91 -0.32
N VAL A 114 5.91 -4.65 -1.36
CA VAL A 114 5.28 -5.94 -1.68
C VAL A 114 5.51 -6.95 -0.55
N ARG A 115 6.74 -7.07 -0.04
CA ARG A 115 7.04 -8.00 1.06
C ARG A 115 6.19 -7.69 2.30
N VAL A 116 6.07 -6.43 2.67
CA VAL A 116 5.24 -5.99 3.81
C VAL A 116 3.75 -6.29 3.52
N ALA A 117 3.24 -5.92 2.34
CA ALA A 117 1.86 -6.18 1.97
C ALA A 117 1.50 -7.67 2.03
N VAL A 118 2.35 -8.53 1.49
CA VAL A 118 2.16 -9.99 1.54
C VAL A 118 2.23 -10.52 2.97
N ALA A 119 3.20 -10.08 3.77
CA ALA A 119 3.33 -10.51 5.16
C ALA A 119 2.11 -10.13 6.00
N GLU A 120 1.60 -8.90 5.84
CA GLU A 120 0.43 -8.41 6.57
C GLU A 120 -0.86 -9.11 6.10
N ALA A 121 -1.04 -9.29 4.80
CA ALA A 121 -2.19 -10.02 4.25
C ALA A 121 -2.24 -11.48 4.73
N THR A 122 -1.09 -12.15 4.81
CA THR A 122 -1.00 -13.54 5.29
C THR A 122 -1.18 -13.67 6.80
N ALA A 123 -0.66 -12.72 7.59
CA ALA A 123 -0.86 -12.68 9.03
C ALA A 123 -2.34 -12.52 9.44
N GLN A 124 -3.13 -11.77 8.66
CA GLN A 124 -4.54 -11.49 8.97
C GLN A 124 -5.55 -12.50 8.39
N GLY A 125 -5.13 -13.44 7.54
CA GLY A 125 -6.03 -14.46 6.98
C GLY A 125 -5.40 -15.83 6.96
N GLY A 126 -5.25 -16.42 8.15
CA GLY A 126 -4.70 -17.75 8.34
C GLY A 126 -5.16 -18.77 7.27
N ARG A 127 -4.13 -19.29 6.58
CA ARG A 127 -4.04 -20.40 5.61
C ARG A 127 -4.51 -20.15 4.17
N PHE A 128 -3.52 -20.27 3.28
CA PHE A 128 -3.62 -20.67 1.87
C PHE A 128 -4.32 -22.01 1.71
#